data_AF-A0AAU0QDU7-F1
#
_entry.id   AF-A0AAU0QDU7-F1
#
_cell.length_a   1.000
_cell.length_b   1.000
_cell.length_c   1.000
_cell.angle_alpha   90.00
_cell.angle_beta   90.00
_cell.angle_gamma   90.00
#
_symmetry.space_group_name_H-M   'P 1'
#
loop_
_entity.id
_entity.type
_entity.pdbx_description
1 polymer ?
#
loop_
_entity_poly.entity_id
_entity_poly.type
_entity_poly.pdbx_seq_one_letter_code
_entity_poly.pdbx_strand_id
1 'polypeptide(L)'
;MGLNPNPKHRNLADMSTPPPTFIYTPQEADTTVTTPIDLSDGCELSMRESYFQGRIIDFSLNEHINHHHPRYPYVQNHDVARIDCCHSEVHRHQFYANGDEDPKYYVIRSLKNSPDQQSAEKIIDECYDHCYALIMSNWEAYLERWDSWS
;
A
#
# COMPACT_ATOMS: atom_id res chain seq x y z
N MET A 1 52.95 21.34 37.13
CA MET A 1 52.85 21.20 35.66
C MET A 1 51.40 20.91 35.33
N GLY A 2 50.64 21.95 34.94
CA GLY A 2 49.24 21.80 34.56
C GLY A 2 49.15 21.38 33.10
N LEU A 3 48.48 20.26 32.83
CA LEU A 3 48.03 19.91 31.49
C LEU A 3 46.72 20.68 31.24
N ASN A 4 46.76 21.59 30.29
CA ASN A 4 45.59 22.28 29.76
C ASN A 4 45.00 21.40 28.63
N PRO A 5 43.80 20.82 28.76
CA PRO A 5 43.10 20.31 27.60
C PRO A 5 42.37 21.46 26.89
N ASN A 6 42.71 21.60 25.62
CA ASN A 6 42.28 22.60 24.64
C ASN A 6 40.74 22.75 24.55
N PRO A 7 40.14 23.94 24.76
CA PRO A 7 38.69 24.13 24.76
C PRO A 7 38.16 24.38 23.34
N LYS A 8 38.32 23.44 22.41
CA LYS A 8 37.77 23.56 21.03
C LYS A 8 37.40 22.22 20.40
N HIS A 9 36.68 21.36 21.11
CA HIS A 9 35.80 20.39 20.45
C HIS A 9 34.41 21.03 20.36
N ARG A 10 34.23 21.83 19.31
CA ARG A 10 32.90 22.24 18.86
C ARG A 10 32.09 20.97 18.64
N ASN A 11 30.84 20.96 19.10
CA ASN A 11 29.82 19.94 18.85
C ASN A 11 29.79 19.53 17.37
N LEU A 12 30.63 18.57 16.98
CA LEU A 12 30.57 17.95 15.66
C LEU A 12 29.42 16.95 15.76
N ALA A 13 28.40 17.13 14.91
CA ALA A 13 27.31 16.17 14.81
C ALA A 13 27.90 14.78 14.51
N ASP A 14 27.45 13.78 15.25
CA ASP A 14 27.81 12.39 15.00
C ASP A 14 27.18 11.94 13.67
N MET A 15 27.99 11.95 12.60
CA MET A 15 27.58 11.55 11.25
C MET A 15 27.46 10.02 11.09
N SER A 16 27.67 9.23 12.15
CA SER A 16 27.43 7.78 12.14
C SER A 16 25.95 7.41 12.27
N THR A 17 25.11 8.37 12.70
CA THR A 17 23.66 8.19 12.70
C THR A 17 23.13 8.42 11.29
N PRO A 18 22.56 7.41 10.61
CA PRO A 18 21.90 7.64 9.34
C PRO A 18 20.78 8.67 9.54
N PRO A 19 20.54 9.55 8.55
CA PRO A 19 19.48 10.53 8.68
C PRO A 19 18.14 9.83 8.94
N PRO A 20 17.26 10.42 9.76
CA PRO A 20 15.95 9.85 10.02
C PRO A 20 15.23 9.63 8.68
N THR A 21 14.79 8.40 8.44
CA THR A 21 13.99 8.08 7.25
C THR A 21 12.60 8.65 7.46
N PHE A 22 12.07 9.37 6.48
CA PHE A 22 10.69 9.84 6.52
C PHE A 22 9.75 8.63 6.59
N ILE A 23 8.84 8.65 7.56
CA ILE A 23 7.79 7.64 7.71
C ILE A 23 6.47 8.33 7.41
N TYR A 24 5.84 7.90 6.32
CA TYR A 24 4.51 8.36 5.98
C TYR A 24 3.51 7.88 7.02
N THR A 25 2.74 8.81 7.58
CA THR A 25 1.59 8.52 8.42
C THR A 25 0.42 9.30 7.84
N PRO A 26 -0.62 8.63 7.31
CA PRO A 26 -1.75 9.35 6.76
C PRO A 26 -2.38 10.23 7.84
N GLN A 27 -2.67 11.47 7.48
CA GLN A 27 -3.42 12.37 8.35
C GLN A 27 -4.90 11.94 8.42
N GLU A 28 -5.66 12.53 9.35
CA GLU A 28 -7.10 12.25 9.42
C GLU A 28 -7.80 12.72 8.14
N ALA A 29 -8.56 11.83 7.52
CA ALA A 29 -9.31 12.12 6.31
C ALA A 29 -10.57 12.93 6.63
N ASP A 30 -10.88 13.91 5.79
CA ASP A 30 -12.15 14.64 5.84
C ASP A 30 -13.31 13.76 5.35
N THR A 31 -13.02 12.82 4.45
CA THR A 31 -14.01 11.95 3.82
C THR A 31 -13.36 10.62 3.44
N THR A 32 -14.08 9.53 3.65
CA THR A 32 -13.72 8.22 3.11
C THR A 32 -14.89 7.67 2.31
N VAL A 33 -14.60 7.21 1.09
CA VAL A 33 -15.57 6.63 0.17
C VAL A 33 -15.19 5.17 -0.04
N THR A 34 -16.19 4.30 -0.04
CA THR A 34 -16.04 2.89 -0.44
C THR A 34 -16.97 2.61 -1.61
N THR A 35 -16.41 2.14 -2.72
CA THR A 35 -17.12 1.86 -3.95
C THR A 35 -16.84 0.42 -4.39
N PRO A 36 -17.86 -0.46 -4.40
CA PRO A 36 -17.73 -1.78 -5.01
C PRO A 36 -17.88 -1.69 -6.54
N ILE A 37 -17.10 -2.49 -7.26
CA ILE A 37 -17.19 -2.67 -8.71
C ILE A 37 -17.28 -4.16 -9.00
N ASP A 38 -18.34 -4.57 -9.70
CA ASP A 38 -18.45 -5.94 -10.24
C ASP A 38 -17.47 -6.10 -11.41
N LEU A 39 -16.49 -7.01 -11.25
CA LEU A 39 -15.47 -7.30 -12.25
C LEU A 39 -15.91 -8.40 -13.23
N SER A 40 -17.06 -9.04 -13.02
CA SER A 40 -17.57 -10.27 -13.64
C SER A 40 -17.10 -11.58 -12.99
N ASP A 41 -17.73 -12.70 -13.36
CA ASP A 41 -17.50 -14.05 -12.79
C ASP A 41 -17.56 -14.10 -11.26
N GLY A 42 -18.45 -13.27 -10.69
CA GLY A 42 -18.61 -13.11 -9.25
C GLY A 42 -17.34 -12.66 -8.53
N CYS A 43 -16.41 -12.03 -9.24
CA CYS A 43 -15.32 -11.26 -8.68
C CYS A 43 -15.77 -9.81 -8.48
N GLU A 44 -15.38 -9.20 -7.37
CA GLU A 44 -15.69 -7.82 -7.02
C GLU A 44 -14.39 -7.09 -6.63
N LEU A 45 -14.27 -5.84 -7.07
CA LEU A 45 -13.26 -4.91 -6.60
C LEU A 45 -13.88 -3.94 -5.59
N SER A 46 -13.45 -4.01 -4.34
CA SER A 46 -13.78 -3.00 -3.33
C SER A 46 -12.71 -1.91 -3.32
N MET A 47 -13.11 -0.69 -3.69
CA MET A 47 -12.23 0.48 -3.65
C MET A 47 -12.55 1.30 -2.42
N ARG A 48 -11.54 1.57 -1.58
CA ARG A 48 -11.62 2.53 -0.47
C ARG A 48 -10.70 3.69 -0.79
N GLU A 49 -11.20 4.91 -0.71
CA GLU A 49 -10.45 6.13 -0.95
C GLU A 49 -10.65 7.09 0.22
N SER A 50 -9.56 7.53 0.83
CA SER A 50 -9.56 8.49 1.93
C SER A 50 -9.03 9.82 1.42
N TYR A 51 -9.82 10.88 1.59
CA TYR A 51 -9.58 12.20 1.07
C TYR A 51 -9.29 13.20 2.19
N PHE A 52 -8.32 14.08 1.95
CA PHE A 52 -8.13 15.30 2.74
C PHE A 52 -7.94 16.48 1.79
N GLN A 53 -8.72 17.55 2.00
CA GLN A 53 -8.70 18.74 1.13
C GLN A 53 -8.81 18.44 -0.37
N GLY A 54 -9.61 17.43 -0.73
CA GLY A 54 -9.86 17.03 -2.12
C GLY A 54 -8.76 16.21 -2.78
N ARG A 55 -7.76 15.73 -2.02
CA ARG A 55 -6.69 14.85 -2.47
C ARG A 55 -6.82 13.47 -1.82
N ILE A 56 -6.53 12.40 -2.57
CA ILE A 56 -6.40 11.05 -1.98
C ILE A 56 -5.13 10.99 -1.14
N ILE A 57 -5.28 10.72 0.15
CA ILE A 57 -4.18 10.55 1.11
C ILE A 57 -3.96 9.08 1.50
N ASP A 58 -4.96 8.22 1.30
CA ASP A 58 -4.83 6.79 1.48
C ASP A 58 -5.86 6.09 0.61
N PHE A 59 -5.54 4.89 0.12
CA PHE A 59 -6.47 4.07 -0.63
C PHE A 59 -6.19 2.58 -0.45
N SER A 60 -7.20 1.77 -0.72
CA SER A 60 -7.04 0.34 -0.93
C SER A 60 -7.96 -0.15 -2.04
N LEU A 61 -7.42 -0.95 -2.95
CA LEU A 61 -8.12 -1.62 -4.04
C LEU A 61 -8.06 -3.12 -3.73
N ASN A 62 -9.18 -3.72 -3.30
CA ASN A 62 -9.23 -5.12 -2.90
C ASN A 62 -10.10 -5.95 -3.86
N GLU A 63 -9.46 -6.77 -4.67
CA GLU A 63 -10.11 -7.77 -5.50
C GLU A 63 -10.44 -8.98 -4.64
N HIS A 64 -11.71 -9.40 -4.65
CA HIS A 64 -12.17 -10.53 -3.89
C HIS A 64 -13.29 -11.29 -4.63
N ILE A 65 -13.40 -12.58 -4.33
CA ILE A 65 -14.48 -13.43 -4.86
C ILE A 65 -15.71 -13.30 -3.98
N ASN A 66 -16.89 -13.18 -4.58
CA ASN A 66 -18.15 -13.19 -3.85
C ASN A 66 -18.28 -14.47 -2.99
N HIS A 67 -18.68 -14.31 -1.72
CA HIS A 67 -18.91 -15.41 -0.78
C HIS A 67 -19.89 -16.48 -1.28
N HIS A 68 -20.78 -16.14 -2.22
CA HIS A 68 -21.75 -17.05 -2.80
C HIS A 68 -21.32 -17.61 -4.17
N HIS A 69 -20.05 -17.47 -4.55
CA HIS A 69 -19.58 -17.91 -5.85
C HIS A 69 -19.64 -19.45 -5.99
N PRO A 70 -20.33 -19.99 -7.01
CA PRO A 70 -20.59 -21.43 -7.12
C PRO A 70 -19.34 -22.27 -7.37
N ARG A 71 -18.27 -21.68 -7.93
CA ARG A 71 -16.98 -22.37 -8.14
C ARG A 71 -16.14 -22.45 -6.88
N TYR A 72 -16.36 -21.55 -5.91
CA TYR A 72 -15.52 -21.39 -4.71
C TYR A 72 -16.33 -21.46 -3.41
N PRO A 73 -17.16 -22.50 -3.20
CA PRO A 73 -18.08 -22.54 -2.05
C PRO A 73 -17.42 -22.79 -0.69
N TYR A 74 -16.13 -23.15 -0.65
CA TYR A 74 -15.41 -23.56 0.56
C TYR A 74 -14.09 -22.82 0.77
N VAL A 75 -13.83 -21.73 0.05
CA VAL A 75 -12.57 -21.00 0.19
C VAL A 75 -12.55 -20.25 1.52
N GLN A 76 -11.41 -20.32 2.20
CA GLN A 76 -11.27 -19.77 3.54
C GLN A 76 -11.06 -18.25 3.51
N ASN A 77 -10.40 -17.77 2.46
CA ASN A 77 -10.27 -16.36 2.15
C ASN A 77 -10.80 -16.11 0.74
N HIS A 78 -11.51 -15.00 0.59
CA HIS A 78 -12.05 -14.56 -0.68
C HIS A 78 -11.18 -13.48 -1.32
N ASP A 79 -10.22 -12.91 -0.59
CA ASP A 79 -9.27 -11.96 -1.15
C ASP A 79 -8.37 -12.64 -2.19
N VAL A 80 -8.22 -12.00 -3.34
CA VAL A 80 -7.42 -12.46 -4.48
C VAL A 80 -6.16 -11.62 -4.57
N ALA A 81 -6.32 -10.30 -4.68
CA ALA A 81 -5.23 -9.34 -4.76
C ALA A 81 -5.63 -8.02 -4.11
N ARG A 82 -4.67 -7.34 -3.49
CA ARG A 82 -4.89 -6.02 -2.88
C ARG A 82 -3.78 -5.06 -3.29
N ILE A 83 -4.13 -3.83 -3.66
CA ILE A 83 -3.17 -2.72 -3.73
C ILE A 83 -3.54 -1.72 -2.65
N ASP A 84 -2.62 -1.39 -1.76
CA ASP A 84 -2.84 -0.40 -0.70
C ASP A 84 -1.61 0.48 -0.46
N CYS A 85 -1.80 1.48 0.40
CA CYS A 85 -0.74 2.34 0.91
C CYS A 85 -0.47 2.01 2.39
N CYS A 86 0.55 1.19 2.66
CA CYS A 86 1.00 0.94 4.03
C CYS A 86 2.53 0.84 4.12
N HIS A 87 3.09 0.94 5.32
CA HIS A 87 4.55 0.90 5.56
C HIS A 87 5.38 1.93 4.76
N SER A 88 4.80 3.10 4.47
CA SER A 88 5.39 4.12 3.59
C SER A 88 5.65 3.62 2.16
N GLU A 89 4.80 2.72 1.66
CA GLU A 89 4.88 2.14 0.33
C GLU A 89 3.48 1.92 -0.25
N VAL A 90 3.30 2.24 -1.53
CA VAL A 90 2.18 1.72 -2.32
C VAL A 90 2.62 0.38 -2.88
N HIS A 91 1.91 -0.70 -2.53
CA HIS A 91 2.31 -2.05 -2.93
C HIS A 91 1.12 -2.96 -3.19
N ARG A 92 1.40 -4.02 -3.94
CA ARG A 92 0.44 -5.06 -4.26
C ARG A 92 0.73 -6.34 -3.48
N HIS A 93 -0.29 -6.81 -2.77
CA HIS A 93 -0.40 -8.14 -2.20
C HIS A 93 -1.07 -9.10 -3.20
N GLN A 94 -0.63 -10.35 -3.18
CA GLN A 94 -1.33 -11.45 -3.82
C GLN A 94 -1.66 -12.46 -2.73
N PHE A 95 -2.89 -12.97 -2.72
CA PHE A 95 -3.31 -14.02 -1.80
C PHE A 95 -3.37 -15.37 -2.50
N TYR A 96 -3.33 -16.42 -1.68
CA TYR A 96 -3.58 -17.81 -2.05
C TYR A 96 -5.01 -18.19 -1.64
N ALA A 97 -5.62 -19.17 -2.32
CA ALA A 97 -6.97 -19.64 -2.01
C ALA A 97 -7.12 -20.26 -0.60
N ASN A 98 -6.01 -20.72 -0.02
CA ASN A 98 -5.97 -21.19 1.36
C ASN A 98 -5.96 -20.05 2.40
N GLY A 99 -5.90 -18.79 1.95
CA GLY A 99 -5.88 -17.59 2.78
C GLY A 99 -4.51 -17.07 3.15
N ASP A 100 -3.44 -17.77 2.78
CA ASP A 100 -2.08 -17.24 2.95
C ASP A 100 -1.84 -16.07 2.00
N GLU A 101 -0.90 -15.21 2.34
CA GLU A 101 -0.41 -14.15 1.48
C GLU A 101 0.91 -14.57 0.82
N ASP A 102 1.11 -14.25 -0.46
CA ASP A 102 2.41 -14.38 -1.12
C ASP A 102 3.42 -13.49 -0.38
N PRO A 103 4.48 -14.06 0.23
CA PRO A 103 5.46 -13.27 0.96
C PRO A 103 6.19 -12.25 0.07
N LYS A 104 6.08 -12.39 -1.26
CA LYS A 104 6.57 -11.42 -2.23
C LYS A 104 5.46 -10.43 -2.59
N TYR A 105 5.32 -9.38 -1.78
CA TYR A 105 4.59 -8.19 -2.22
C TYR A 105 5.42 -7.41 -3.25
N TYR A 106 4.72 -6.72 -4.15
CA TYR A 106 5.35 -5.90 -5.18
C TYR A 106 5.22 -4.42 -4.84
N VAL A 107 6.34 -3.76 -4.57
CA VAL A 107 6.37 -2.32 -4.32
C VAL A 107 6.19 -1.58 -5.64
N ILE A 108 5.05 -0.90 -5.79
CA ILE A 108 4.75 -0.04 -6.93
C ILE A 108 5.46 1.30 -6.74
N ARG A 109 5.39 1.85 -5.53
CA ARG A 109 6.00 3.14 -5.21
C ARG A 109 6.43 3.20 -3.75
N SER A 110 7.67 3.63 -3.50
CA SER A 110 8.13 3.93 -2.14
C SER A 110 7.90 5.39 -1.79
N LEU A 111 7.42 5.65 -0.58
CA LEU A 111 7.24 6.98 0.01
C LEU A 111 8.37 7.36 0.96
N LYS A 112 9.27 6.42 1.32
CA LYS A 112 10.36 6.60 2.31
C LYS A 112 11.34 7.74 1.99
N ASN A 113 11.45 8.10 0.72
CA ASN A 113 12.32 9.18 0.24
C ASN A 113 11.57 10.49 -0.01
N SER A 114 10.30 10.57 0.38
CA SER A 114 9.54 11.82 0.26
C SER A 114 10.12 12.87 1.22
N PRO A 115 10.29 14.12 0.79
CA PRO A 115 10.87 15.17 1.62
C PRO A 115 9.95 15.56 2.78
N ASP A 116 8.64 15.40 2.62
CA ASP A 116 7.60 15.74 3.58
C ASP A 116 6.30 14.98 3.32
N GLN A 117 5.34 15.15 4.24
CA GLN A 117 4.00 14.57 4.20
C GLN A 117 3.24 14.94 2.91
N GLN A 118 3.25 16.22 2.55
CA GLN A 118 2.51 16.73 1.39
C GLN A 118 3.00 16.14 0.07
N SER A 119 4.31 15.90 -0.03
CA SER A 119 4.95 15.24 -1.17
C SER A 119 4.59 13.75 -1.23
N ALA A 120 4.53 13.07 -0.08
CA ALA A 120 4.08 11.69 -0.03
C ALA A 120 2.61 11.55 -0.44
N GLU A 121 1.72 12.42 0.06
CA GLU A 121 0.31 12.46 -0.30
C GLU A 121 0.11 12.74 -1.79
N LYS A 122 0.91 13.65 -2.35
CA LYS A 122 0.89 13.90 -3.80
C LYS A 122 1.24 12.64 -4.58
N ILE A 123 2.25 11.89 -4.14
CA ILE A 123 2.64 10.64 -4.78
C ILE A 123 1.51 9.60 -4.69
N ILE A 124 0.83 9.50 -3.54
CA ILE A 124 -0.31 8.58 -3.35
C ILE A 124 -1.44 8.93 -4.32
N ASP A 125 -1.83 10.19 -4.37
CA ASP A 125 -2.87 10.71 -5.27
C ASP A 125 -2.54 10.42 -6.75
N GLU A 126 -1.31 10.72 -7.18
CA GLU A 126 -0.84 10.43 -8.54
C GLU A 126 -0.73 8.93 -8.84
N CYS A 127 -0.49 8.09 -7.81
CA CYS A 127 -0.39 6.64 -7.98
C CYS A 127 -1.76 5.96 -8.08
N TYR A 128 -2.82 6.57 -7.55
CA TYR A 128 -4.14 5.94 -7.48
C TYR A 128 -4.63 5.49 -8.86
N ASP A 129 -4.67 6.39 -9.84
CA ASP A 129 -5.17 6.09 -11.20
C ASP A 129 -4.35 4.97 -11.86
N HIS A 130 -3.03 4.96 -11.64
CA HIS A 130 -2.16 3.91 -12.15
C HIS A 130 -2.48 2.56 -11.50
N CYS A 131 -2.68 2.54 -10.18
CA CYS A 131 -3.01 1.33 -9.42
C CYS A 131 -4.39 0.80 -9.80
N TYR A 132 -5.37 1.69 -9.98
CA TYR A 132 -6.69 1.35 -10.47
C TYR A 132 -6.65 0.73 -11.87
N ALA A 133 -5.95 1.39 -12.81
CA ALA A 133 -5.76 0.82 -14.15
C ALA A 133 -5.04 -0.52 -14.12
N LEU A 134 -4.05 -0.68 -13.22
CA LEU A 134 -3.29 -1.91 -13.05
C LEU A 134 -4.18 -3.07 -12.60
N ILE A 135 -5.00 -2.89 -11.54
CA ILE A 135 -5.87 -3.96 -11.05
C ILE A 135 -6.96 -4.29 -12.06
N MET A 136 -7.60 -3.27 -12.65
CA MET A 136 -8.64 -3.46 -13.67
C MET A 136 -8.15 -4.16 -14.93
N SER A 137 -6.86 -4.04 -15.26
CA SER A 137 -6.29 -4.69 -16.45
C SER A 137 -5.75 -6.10 -16.19
N ASN A 138 -5.59 -6.50 -14.92
CA ASN A 138 -4.92 -7.75 -14.55
C ASN A 138 -5.72 -8.65 -13.62
N TRP A 139 -6.94 -8.26 -13.22
CA TRP A 139 -7.75 -9.02 -12.26
C TRP A 139 -7.94 -10.49 -12.70
N GLU A 140 -8.23 -10.75 -13.99
CA GLU A 140 -8.37 -12.13 -14.51
C GLU A 140 -7.10 -12.96 -14.28
N ALA A 141 -5.93 -12.36 -14.47
CA ALA A 141 -4.65 -13.03 -14.26
C ALA A 141 -4.35 -13.26 -12.77
N TYR A 142 -4.79 -12.36 -11.90
CA TYR A 142 -4.69 -12.54 -10.45
C TYR A 142 -5.60 -13.65 -9.96
N LEU A 143 -6.82 -13.71 -10.48
CA LEU A 143 -7.78 -14.77 -10.23
C LEU A 143 -7.28 -16.13 -10.74
N GLU A 144 -6.76 -16.20 -11.98
CA GLU A 144 -6.21 -17.44 -12.53
C GLU A 144 -5.04 -17.97 -11.68
N ARG A 145 -4.15 -17.08 -11.25
CA ARG A 145 -3.05 -17.44 -10.37
C ARG A 145 -3.55 -17.94 -9.02
N TRP A 146 -4.53 -17.26 -8.42
CA TRP A 146 -5.14 -17.65 -7.16
C TRP A 146 -5.82 -19.03 -7.25
N ASP A 147 -6.54 -19.29 -8.34
CA ASP A 147 -7.20 -20.57 -8.63
C ASP A 147 -6.20 -21.72 -8.85
N SER A 148 -5.05 -21.43 -9.48
CA SER A 148 -3.99 -22.43 -9.69
C SER A 148 -3.37 -22.98 -8.40
N TRP A 149 -3.64 -22.32 -7.26
CA TRP A 149 -3.12 -22.65 -5.94
C TRP A 149 -4.18 -23.21 -4.97
N SER A 150 -5.43 -23.34 -5.43
CA SER A 150 -6.49 -24.07 -4.73
C SER A 150 -6.36 -25.58 -4.92
#